data_AF-A0A519Z6X7-F1
#
_entry.id   AF-A0A519Z6X7-F1
#
_cell.length_a   1.000
_cell.length_b   1.000
_cell.length_c   1.000
_cell.angle_alpha   90.00
_cell.angle_beta   90.00
_cell.angle_gamma   90.00
#
_symmetry.space_group_name_H-M   'P 1'
#
loop_
_entity.id
_entity.type
_entity.pdbx_description
1 polymer ?
#
loop_
_entity_poly.entity_id
_entity_poly.type
_entity_poly.pdbx_seq_one_letter_code
_entity_poly.pdbx_strand_id
1 'polypeptide(L)' 'MIQRLASVFKDEQPEPSAEVRNARALMAAIDRGGLPLNPARVNLIARQLGLEVSSRAPMDETIGRIRQALERA' A
#
# COMPACT_ATOMS: atom_id res chain seq x y z
N MET A 1 -39.04 4.75 -28.41
CA MET A 1 -38.74 3.97 -27.19
C MET A 1 -37.25 3.65 -27.20
N ILE A 2 -36.42 4.56 -26.70
CA ILE A 2 -34.96 4.41 -26.71
C ILE A 2 -34.55 3.98 -25.30
N GLN A 3 -34.24 2.70 -25.10
CA GLN A 3 -33.63 2.24 -23.86
C GLN A 3 -32.14 2.61 -23.88
N ARG A 4 -31.75 3.40 -22.89
CA ARG A 4 -30.42 3.98 -22.71
C ARG A 4 -29.51 2.89 -22.15
N LEU A 5 -28.54 2.42 -22.93
CA LEU A 5 -27.43 1.59 -22.47
C LEU A 5 -26.60 2.40 -21.47
N ALA A 6 -26.83 2.17 -20.18
CA ALA A 6 -26.05 2.76 -19.10
C ALA A 6 -25.41 1.63 -18.29
N SER A 7 -24.47 0.88 -18.88
CA SER A 7 -23.55 0.00 -18.13
C SER A 7 -22.53 -0.62 -19.09
N VAL A 8 -21.42 0.09 -19.35
CA VAL A 8 -20.22 -0.53 -19.95
C VAL A 8 -18.93 -0.06 -19.27
N PHE A 9 -18.92 1.08 -18.59
CA PHE A 9 -17.74 1.54 -17.83
C PHE A 9 -17.93 1.27 -16.35
N LYS A 10 -18.04 0.01 -15.94
CA LYS A 10 -17.66 -0.34 -14.58
C LYS A 10 -16.14 -0.35 -14.62
N ASP A 11 -15.53 0.74 -14.15
CA ASP A 11 -14.08 0.88 -14.06
C ASP A 11 -13.47 -0.43 -13.56
N GLU A 12 -12.87 -1.20 -14.47
CA GLU A 12 -11.92 -2.26 -14.14
C GLU A 12 -10.67 -1.54 -13.65
N GLN A 13 -10.75 -0.94 -12.46
CA GLN A 13 -9.57 -0.55 -11.71
C GLN A 13 -8.74 -1.83 -11.58
N PRO A 14 -7.55 -1.92 -12.21
CA PRO A 14 -6.77 -3.14 -12.17
C PRO A 14 -6.54 -3.47 -10.70
N GLU A 15 -6.81 -4.73 -10.32
CA GLU A 15 -6.63 -5.19 -8.96
C GLU A 15 -5.26 -4.73 -8.44
N PRO A 16 -5.20 -4.09 -7.25
CA PRO A 16 -3.97 -3.50 -6.76
C PRO A 16 -2.89 -4.58 -6.71
N SER A 17 -1.66 -4.24 -7.10
CA SER A 17 -0.57 -5.21 -7.15
C SER A 17 -0.36 -5.91 -5.80
N ALA A 18 0.26 -7.09 -5.80
CA ALA A 18 0.49 -7.85 -4.57
C ALA A 18 1.29 -7.04 -3.52
N GLU A 19 2.20 -6.20 -3.99
CA GLU A 19 3.02 -5.28 -3.19
C GLU A 19 2.14 -4.23 -2.49
N VAL A 20 1.22 -3.60 -3.25
CA VAL A 20 0.26 -2.61 -2.70
C VAL A 20 -0.65 -3.27 -1.67
N ARG A 21 -1.15 -4.48 -1.93
CA ARG A 21 -2.00 -5.21 -0.98
C ARG A 21 -1.25 -5.52 0.31
N ASN A 22 -0.01 -6.00 0.21
CA ASN A 22 0.84 -6.28 1.38
C ASN A 22 1.11 -5.02 2.21
N ALA A 23 1.40 -3.90 1.55
CA ALA A 23 1.59 -2.63 2.23
C ALA A 23 0.33 -2.13 2.94
N ARG A 24 -0.84 -2.21 2.28
CA ARG A 24 -2.13 -1.87 2.91
C ARG A 24 -2.43 -2.76 4.10
N ALA A 25 -2.14 -4.06 4.01
CA ALA A 25 -2.32 -4.99 5.13
C ALA A 25 -1.41 -4.66 6.32
N LEU A 26 -0.15 -4.28 6.07
CA LEU A 26 0.77 -3.80 7.10
C LEU A 26 0.23 -2.53 7.77
N MET A 27 -0.18 -1.52 6.99
CA MET A 27 -0.71 -0.26 7.56
C MET A 27 -1.97 -0.51 8.38
N ALA A 28 -2.90 -1.31 7.86
CA ALA A 28 -4.13 -1.65 8.58
C ALA A 28 -3.86 -2.37 9.91
N ALA A 29 -2.82 -3.20 9.99
CA ALA A 29 -2.41 -3.83 11.25
C ALA A 29 -1.86 -2.81 12.25
N ILE A 30 -1.07 -1.83 11.77
CA ILE A 30 -0.53 -0.75 12.58
C ILE A 30 -1.63 0.18 13.10
N ASP A 31 -2.58 0.55 12.23
CA ASP A 31 -3.68 1.45 12.59
C ASP A 31 -4.62 0.82 13.62
N ARG A 32 -4.67 -0.52 13.72
CA ARG A 32 -5.35 -1.26 14.79
C ARG A 32 -4.54 -1.38 16.10
N GLY A 33 -3.39 -0.70 16.19
CA GLY A 33 -2.49 -0.75 17.36
C GLY A 33 -1.46 -1.88 17.32
N GLY A 34 -1.33 -2.60 16.21
CA GLY A 34 -0.27 -3.59 16.03
C GLY A 34 1.10 -2.93 15.84
N LEU A 35 2.15 -3.53 16.40
CA LEU A 35 3.52 -3.05 16.19
C LEU A 35 4.29 -4.03 15.31
N PRO A 36 4.98 -3.56 14.24
CA PRO A 36 5.81 -4.43 13.44
C PRO A 36 6.97 -4.96 14.29
N LEU A 37 7.06 -6.28 14.43
CA LEU A 37 8.10 -6.94 15.24
C LEU A 37 9.45 -7.01 14.52
N ASN A 38 9.48 -6.76 13.21
CA ASN A 38 10.68 -6.90 12.39
C ASN A 38 10.86 -5.70 11.43
N PRO A 39 11.77 -4.77 11.74
CA PRO A 39 12.08 -3.63 10.87
C PRO A 39 12.55 -4.03 9.47
N ALA A 40 13.26 -5.16 9.32
CA ALA A 40 13.71 -5.63 8.02
C ALA A 40 12.54 -6.01 7.10
N ARG A 41 11.45 -6.54 7.67
CA ARG A 41 10.23 -6.85 6.92
C ARG A 41 9.51 -5.57 6.46
N VAL A 42 9.49 -4.53 7.29
CA VAL A 42 8.94 -3.21 6.92
C VAL A 42 9.75 -2.60 5.77
N ASN A 43 11.08 -2.65 5.86
CA ASN A 43 11.97 -2.16 4.80
C ASN A 43 11.81 -2.95 3.49
N LEU A 44 11.60 -4.26 3.54
CA LEU A 44 11.33 -5.07 2.35
C LEU A 44 10.04 -4.64 1.66
N ILE A 45 8.96 -4.41 2.42
CA ILE A 45 7.68 -3.94 1.86
C ILE A 45 7.84 -2.56 1.22
N ALA A 46 8.58 -1.64 1.86
CA ALA A 46 8.88 -0.34 1.27
C ALA A 46 9.62 -0.48 -0.08
N ARG A 47 10.64 -1.35 -0.16
CA ARG A 47 11.37 -1.61 -1.40
C ARG A 47 10.50 -2.24 -2.49
N GLN A 48 9.57 -3.12 -2.10
CA GLN A 48 8.59 -3.70 -3.02
C GLN A 48 7.63 -2.65 -3.59
N LEU A 49 7.35 -1.58 -2.85
CA LEU A 49 6.62 -0.41 -3.37
C LEU A 49 7.49 0.54 -4.21
N GLY A 50 8.75 0.19 -4.48
CA GLY A 50 9.68 1.05 -5.22
C GLY A 50 10.31 2.17 -4.39
N LEU A 51 10.18 2.13 -3.06
CA LEU A 51 10.82 3.11 -2.18
C LEU A 51 12.27 2.71 -1.89
N GLU A 52 13.18 3.67 -1.99
CA GLU A 52 14.55 3.50 -1.48
C GLU A 52 14.59 3.72 0.02
N VAL A 53 15.05 2.70 0.78
CA VAL A 53 15.17 2.76 2.24
C VAL A 53 16.48 2.13 2.73
N SER A 54 17.15 2.87 3.62
CA SER A 54 18.33 2.39 4.34
C SER A 54 17.96 1.26 5.29
N SER A 55 18.87 0.28 5.47
CA SER A 55 18.71 -0.75 6.50
C SER A 55 18.72 -0.18 7.93
N ARG A 56 19.25 1.04 8.10
CA ARG A 56 19.30 1.77 9.37
C ARG A 56 18.22 2.85 9.50
N ALA A 57 17.29 2.94 8.54
CA ALA A 57 16.20 3.90 8.61
C ALA A 57 15.36 3.65 9.88
N PRO A 58 15.01 4.69 10.65
CA PRO A 58 14.04 4.59 11.73
C PRO A 58 12.73 3.97 11.23
N MET A 59 12.15 3.05 12.01
CA MET A 59 10.98 2.29 11.58
C MET A 59 9.77 3.19 11.29
N ASP A 60 9.53 4.19 12.15
CA ASP A 60 8.43 5.15 11.99
C ASP A 60 8.58 6.00 10.71
N GLU A 61 9.83 6.33 10.35
CA GLU A 61 10.15 7.04 9.11
C GLU A 61 9.78 6.19 7.89
N THR A 62 10.13 4.90 7.90
CA THR A 62 9.75 3.96 6.83
C THR A 62 8.23 3.77 6.75
N ILE A 63 7.54 3.65 7.89
CA ILE A 63 6.07 3.56 7.93
C ILE A 63 5.44 4.82 7.32
N GLY A 64 5.95 6.01 7.67
CA GLY A 64 5.49 7.27 7.09
C GLY A 64 5.64 7.32 5.57
N ARG A 65 6.78 6.86 5.03
CA ARG A 65 7.00 6.77 3.58
C ARG A 65 6.04 5.81 2.90
N ILE A 66 5.76 4.65 3.50
CA ILE A 66 4.79 3.68 2.97
C ILE A 66 3.39 4.32 2.89
N ARG A 67 2.95 5.03 3.94
CA ARG A 67 1.65 5.75 3.92
C ARG A 67 1.57 6.74 2.77
N GLN A 68 2.59 7.59 2.61
CA GLN A 68 2.62 8.58 1.52
C GLN A 68 2.63 7.93 0.13
N ALA A 69 3.30 6.78 -0.03
CA ALA A 69 3.31 6.06 -1.30
C ALA A 69 1.92 5.52 -1.65
N LEU A 70 1.19 5.00 -0.65
CA LEU A 70 -0.16 4.46 -0.82
C LEU A 70 -1.22 5.55 -1.09
N GLU A 71 -0.98 6.79 -0.65
CA GLU A 71 -1.85 7.94 -0.97
C GLU A 71 -1.72 8.40 -2.43
N ARG A 72 -0.60 8.08 -3.09
CA ARG A 72 -0.30 8.48 -4.48
C ARG A 72 -0.70 7.43 -5.52
N ALA A 73 -1.02 6.21 -5.08
CA ALA A 73 -1.30 5.03 -5.90
C ALA A 73 -2.79 4.73 -5.95
#